data_AF-A0A535V4N7-F1
#
_entry.id   AF-A0A535V4N7-F1
#
_cell.length_a   1.000
_cell.length_b   1.000
_cell.length_c   1.000
_cell.angle_alpha   90.00
_cell.angle_beta   90.00
_cell.angle_gamma   90.00
#
_symmetry.space_group_name_H-M   'P 1'
#
loop_
_entity.id
_entity.type
_entity.pdbx_description
1 polymer ?
#
loop_
_entity_poly.entity_id
_entity_poly.type
_entity_poly.pdbx_seq_one_letter_code
_entity_poly.pdbx_strand_id
1 'polypeptide(L)'
;MVVLGVAFAVGYRSASLAPQVVARFIPGPFATPTSSLVSQPLGTVADRAMSRVVTVEVHTSGGEEFGTGWVFDTHGDVVTNNHVIEGGSTIRLVDGGKRVHGGVVVGRDPAQDIAMVRSLDGLSVAPLPLATDGPAPHPEQVVVLASTTAT
;
A
#
# COMPACT_ATOMS: atom_id res chain seq x y z
N MET A 1 0.73 16.08 -20.25
CA MET A 1 0.56 15.28 -19.00
C MET A 1 1.81 14.45 -18.83
N VAL A 2 2.68 14.85 -17.92
CA VAL A 2 3.92 14.14 -17.60
C VAL A 2 3.70 13.52 -16.23
N VAL A 3 3.82 12.20 -16.10
CA VAL A 3 4.02 11.55 -14.80
C VAL A 3 5.30 10.74 -14.91
N LEU A 4 6.29 11.19 -14.14
CA LEU A 4 7.60 10.59 -13.96
C LEU A 4 7.41 9.34 -13.11
N GLY A 5 7.73 8.17 -13.67
CA GLY A 5 7.68 6.90 -12.96
C GLY A 5 9.04 6.53 -12.36
N VAL A 6 9.03 5.81 -11.24
CA VAL A 6 10.16 4.98 -10.82
C VAL A 6 9.62 3.58 -10.58
N ALA A 7 10.03 2.64 -11.42
CA ALA A 7 9.74 1.22 -11.33
C ALA A 7 11.03 0.47 -10.98
N PHE A 8 10.97 -0.41 -9.98
CA PHE A 8 12.05 -1.37 -9.72
C PHE A 8 11.75 -2.67 -10.47
N ALA A 9 12.58 -3.01 -11.46
CA ALA A 9 12.51 -4.24 -12.23
C ALA A 9 13.62 -5.20 -11.80
N VAL A 10 13.26 -6.36 -11.26
CA VAL A 10 14.18 -7.51 -11.10
C VAL A 10 13.94 -8.46 -12.26
N GLY A 11 14.93 -8.57 -13.15
CA GLY A 11 14.83 -9.39 -14.36
C GLY A 11 15.16 -10.86 -14.12
N TYR A 12 14.30 -11.77 -14.57
CA TYR A 12 14.63 -13.18 -14.78
C TYR A 12 14.70 -13.48 -16.27
N ARG A 13 15.86 -13.95 -16.74
CA ARG A 13 16.05 -14.42 -18.13
C ARG A 13 15.37 -15.78 -18.29
N SER A 14 14.37 -15.86 -19.17
CA SER A 14 13.77 -17.14 -19.59
C SER A 14 14.47 -17.64 -20.85
N ALA A 15 14.99 -18.86 -20.80
CA ALA A 15 15.53 -19.58 -21.94
C ALA A 15 14.39 -20.00 -22.89
N SER A 16 14.58 -19.83 -24.19
CA SER A 16 13.64 -20.23 -25.23
C SER A 16 13.73 -21.75 -25.46
N LEU A 17 12.58 -22.44 -25.39
CA LEU A 17 12.43 -23.80 -25.93
C LEU A 17 11.38 -23.78 -27.05
N ALA A 18 11.68 -24.50 -28.12
CA ALA A 18 11.10 -24.36 -29.45
C ALA A 18 9.61 -24.78 -29.58
N PRO A 19 8.88 -24.28 -30.60
CA PRO A 19 7.39 -24.23 -30.61
C PRO A 19 6.64 -25.52 -30.95
N GLN A 20 7.27 -26.69 -31.02
CA GLN A 20 6.74 -27.80 -31.85
C GLN A 20 6.14 -29.01 -31.09
N VAL A 21 5.79 -28.89 -29.79
CA VAL A 21 5.30 -30.07 -29.00
C VAL A 21 3.84 -29.95 -28.51
N VAL A 22 3.13 -28.84 -28.75
CA VAL A 22 1.83 -28.59 -28.07
C VAL A 22 0.59 -29.19 -28.78
N ALA A 23 0.72 -29.79 -29.97
CA ALA A 23 -0.44 -30.17 -30.79
C ALA A 23 -1.05 -31.58 -30.49
N ARG A 24 -0.91 -32.14 -29.28
CA ARG A 24 -1.42 -33.51 -28.98
C ARG A 24 -2.31 -33.68 -27.76
N PHE A 25 -2.76 -32.60 -27.12
CA PHE A 25 -3.78 -32.68 -26.08
C PHE A 25 -4.94 -31.76 -26.45
N ILE A 26 -6.00 -32.31 -27.04
CA ILE A 26 -7.30 -31.64 -27.15
C ILE A 26 -8.14 -32.12 -25.96
N PRO A 27 -8.41 -31.27 -24.95
CA PRO A 27 -9.36 -31.63 -23.91
C PRO A 27 -10.77 -31.29 -24.41
N GLY A 28 -11.76 -32.11 -24.03
CA GLY A 28 -13.18 -31.89 -24.33
C GLY A 28 -13.70 -30.55 -23.79
N PRO A 29 -14.98 -30.19 -24.05
CA PRO A 29 -15.50 -28.86 -23.73
C PRO A 29 -15.27 -28.56 -22.26
N PHE A 30 -14.32 -27.67 -22.00
CA PHE A 30 -14.02 -27.19 -20.67
C PHE A 30 -15.27 -26.51 -20.14
N ALA A 31 -15.74 -26.93 -18.98
CA ALA A 31 -16.63 -26.10 -18.18
C ALA A 31 -15.92 -24.75 -18.03
N THR A 32 -16.50 -23.69 -18.59
CA THR A 32 -16.01 -22.34 -18.38
C THR A 32 -16.00 -22.11 -16.87
N PRO A 33 -14.84 -21.85 -16.23
CA PRO A 33 -14.86 -21.44 -14.84
C PRO A 33 -15.68 -20.16 -14.80
N THR A 34 -16.87 -20.23 -14.21
CA THR A 34 -17.59 -19.02 -13.81
C THR A 34 -16.87 -18.52 -12.57
N SER A 35 -15.72 -17.88 -12.79
CA SER A 35 -15.26 -16.86 -11.85
C SER A 35 -16.37 -15.83 -11.85
N SER A 36 -17.17 -15.83 -10.80
CA SER A 36 -18.03 -14.70 -10.47
C SER A 36 -17.11 -13.53 -10.17
N LEU A 37 -16.66 -12.86 -11.24
CA LEU A 37 -16.01 -11.56 -11.21
C LEU A 37 -17.09 -10.58 -10.76
N VAL A 38 -17.36 -10.55 -9.45
CA VAL A 38 -17.96 -9.36 -8.86
C VAL A 38 -16.88 -8.29 -8.94
N SER A 39 -16.76 -7.69 -10.13
CA SER A 39 -15.94 -6.52 -10.36
C SER A 39 -16.61 -5.39 -9.58
N GLN A 40 -16.23 -5.24 -8.31
CA GLN A 40 -16.62 -4.06 -7.55
C GLN A 40 -16.05 -2.85 -8.30
N PRO A 41 -16.83 -1.78 -8.51
CA PRO A 41 -16.30 -0.57 -9.10
C PRO A 41 -15.07 -0.12 -8.30
N LEU A 42 -13.98 0.18 -9.01
CA LEU A 42 -12.70 0.52 -8.41
C LEU A 42 -12.81 1.70 -7.43
N GLY A 43 -13.71 2.65 -7.71
CA GLY A 43 -14.03 3.76 -6.82
C GLY A 43 -14.57 3.31 -5.46
N THR A 44 -15.47 2.33 -5.40
CA THR A 44 -16.00 1.80 -4.14
C THR A 44 -14.93 1.10 -3.30
N VAL A 45 -13.97 0.45 -3.96
CA VAL A 45 -12.80 -0.14 -3.27
C VAL A 45 -11.92 0.97 -2.69
N ALA A 46 -11.65 2.01 -3.48
CA ALA A 46 -10.89 3.19 -3.06
C ALA A 46 -11.55 3.89 -1.87
N ASP A 47 -12.85 4.20 -1.94
CA ASP A 47 -13.60 4.87 -0.88
C ASP A 47 -13.51 4.11 0.45
N ARG A 48 -13.65 2.78 0.39
CA ARG A 48 -13.54 1.92 1.58
C ARG A 48 -12.11 1.94 2.13
N ALA A 49 -11.11 1.85 1.26
CA ALA A 49 -9.72 1.83 1.66
C ALA A 49 -9.26 3.18 2.23
N MET A 50 -9.83 4.31 1.77
CA MET A 50 -9.47 5.65 2.23
C MET A 50 -9.78 5.89 3.71
N SER A 51 -10.80 5.21 4.26
CA SER A 51 -11.07 5.25 5.70
C SER A 51 -9.92 4.72 6.58
N ARG A 52 -8.96 3.99 5.99
CA ARG A 52 -7.83 3.33 6.66
C ARG A 52 -6.49 4.04 6.44
N VAL A 53 -6.52 5.16 5.73
CA VAL A 53 -5.36 6.00 5.46
C VAL A 53 -5.36 7.15 6.45
N VAL A 54 -4.16 7.51 6.90
CA VAL A 54 -3.91 8.57 7.87
C VAL A 54 -2.90 9.56 7.30
N THR A 55 -2.95 10.80 7.76
CA THR A 55 -1.85 11.76 7.59
C THR A 55 -0.83 11.52 8.68
N VAL A 56 0.45 11.50 8.31
CA VAL A 56 1.57 11.49 9.24
C VAL A 56 2.15 12.90 9.27
N GLU A 57 2.02 13.59 10.39
CA GLU A 57 2.57 14.93 10.57
C GLU A 57 3.81 14.84 11.46
N VAL A 58 4.90 15.45 11.02
CA VAL A 58 6.20 15.35 11.66
C VAL A 58 6.75 16.73 11.91
N HIS A 59 6.97 17.07 13.18
CA HIS A 59 7.56 18.34 13.57
C HIS A 59 9.08 18.17 13.68
N THR A 60 9.82 18.90 12.86
CA THR A 60 11.29 18.95 12.85
C THR A 60 11.78 20.29 13.42
N SER A 61 13.08 20.44 13.63
CA SER A 61 13.68 21.73 14.00
C SER A 61 13.57 22.79 12.90
N GLY A 62 13.35 22.39 11.65
CA GLY A 62 13.29 23.27 10.48
C GLY A 62 11.88 23.57 9.96
N GLY A 63 10.85 22.96 10.53
CA GLY A 63 9.47 23.09 10.08
C GLY A 63 8.63 21.84 10.32
N GLU A 64 7.54 21.71 9.56
CA GLU A 64 6.64 20.55 9.58
C GLU A 64 6.77 19.78 8.25
N GLU A 65 6.75 18.45 8.34
CA GLU A 65 6.72 17.53 7.21
C GLU A 65 5.44 16.70 7.26
N PHE A 66 4.87 16.40 6.09
CA PHE A 66 3.59 15.71 5.98
C PHE A 66 3.73 14.52 5.05
N GLY A 67 3.34 13.34 5.53
CA GLY A 67 3.30 12.12 4.74
C GLY A 67 1.96 11.41 4.83
N THR A 68 1.87 10.32 4.08
CA THR A 68 0.74 9.39 4.16
C THR A 68 1.17 8.15 4.93
N GLY A 69 0.25 7.59 5.71
CA GLY A 69 0.37 6.25 6.27
C GLY A 69 -0.93 5.48 6.17
N TRP A 70 -0.89 4.19 6.47
CA TRP A 70 -2.10 3.36 6.59
C TRP A 70 -2.05 2.49 7.84
N VAL A 71 -3.23 2.21 8.38
CA VAL A 71 -3.37 1.38 9.59
C VAL A 71 -3.03 -0.08 9.25
N PHE A 72 -2.03 -0.61 9.93
CA PHE A 72 -1.48 -1.95 9.73
C PHE A 72 -2.14 -2.99 10.61
N ASP A 73 -2.47 -2.64 11.86
CA ASP A 73 -3.08 -3.55 12.82
C ASP A 73 -4.06 -2.88 13.78
N THR A 74 -4.68 -3.68 14.65
CA THR A 74 -5.65 -3.21 15.64
C THR A 74 -5.02 -2.59 16.89
N HIS A 75 -3.69 -2.62 17.02
CA HIS A 75 -2.97 -1.95 18.10
C HIS A 75 -2.75 -0.46 17.80
N GLY A 76 -3.10 -0.01 16.59
CA GLY A 76 -2.88 1.35 16.13
C GLY A 76 -1.50 1.55 15.52
N ASP A 77 -0.89 0.48 15.00
CA ASP A 77 0.33 0.58 14.22
C ASP A 77 0.02 1.08 12.81
N VAL A 78 0.82 2.04 12.35
CA VAL A 78 0.73 2.71 11.05
C VAL A 78 2.03 2.54 10.30
N VAL A 79 1.94 2.04 9.07
CA VAL A 79 3.07 2.00 8.14
C VAL A 79 3.13 3.28 7.33
N THR A 80 4.34 3.82 7.17
CA THR A 80 4.64 5.00 6.35
C THR A 80 6.05 4.87 5.77
N ASN A 81 6.47 5.85 4.97
CA ASN A 81 7.84 5.92 4.48
C ASN A 81 8.81 6.32 5.61
N ASN A 82 10.03 5.80 5.59
CA ASN A 82 11.04 6.18 6.59
C ASN A 82 11.44 7.65 6.45
N HIS A 83 11.57 8.16 5.22
CA HIS A 83 11.98 9.55 5.00
C HIS A 83 10.99 10.55 5.63
N VAL A 84 9.68 10.25 5.63
CA VAL A 84 8.63 11.11 6.23
C VAL A 84 8.89 11.40 7.71
N ILE A 85 9.44 10.42 8.43
CA ILE A 85 9.64 10.45 9.88
C ILE A 85 11.11 10.68 10.25
N GLU A 86 11.98 10.93 9.26
CA GLU A 86 13.39 11.19 9.46
C GLU A 86 13.61 12.62 9.96
N GLY A 87 14.51 12.83 10.92
CA GLY A 87 14.73 14.17 11.52
C GLY A 87 13.57 14.71 12.38
N GLY A 88 12.45 13.99 12.44
CA GLY A 88 11.27 14.31 13.25
C GLY A 88 11.50 14.19 14.75
N SER A 89 11.10 15.23 15.48
CA SER A 89 11.12 15.27 16.94
C SER A 89 9.79 14.86 17.57
N THR A 90 8.68 15.17 16.91
CA THR A 90 7.32 14.82 17.35
C THR A 90 6.54 14.32 16.14
N ILE A 91 5.82 13.20 16.30
CA ILE A 91 4.98 12.62 15.26
C ILE A 91 3.53 12.67 15.73
N ARG A 92 2.64 13.06 14.82
CA ARG A 92 1.19 13.01 14.99
C ARG A 92 0.57 12.20 13.85
N LEU A 93 -0.45 11.43 14.18
CA LEU A 93 -1.25 10.66 13.23
C LEU A 93 -2.63 11.31 13.15
N VAL A 94 -3.06 11.72 11.96
CA VAL A 94 -4.38 12.30 11.74
C VAL A 94 -5.24 11.32 10.96
N ASP A 95 -6.31 10.83 11.59
CA ASP A 95 -7.20 9.87 10.94
C ASP A 95 -8.16 10.55 9.94
N GLY A 96 -8.86 9.75 9.13
CA GLY A 96 -9.85 10.26 8.17
C GLY A 96 -11.02 11.03 8.81
N GLY A 97 -11.23 10.87 10.12
CA GLY A 97 -12.17 11.65 10.92
C GLY A 97 -11.59 12.97 11.46
N LYS A 98 -10.36 13.31 11.07
CA LYS A 98 -9.58 14.49 11.50
C LYS A 98 -9.21 14.49 12.99
N ARG A 99 -9.20 13.33 13.64
CA ARG A 99 -8.72 13.22 15.02
C ARG A 99 -7.22 13.08 15.00
N VAL A 100 -6.56 13.80 15.90
CA VAL A 100 -5.11 13.83 16.05
C VAL A 100 -4.71 12.88 17.18
N HIS A 101 -3.75 12.02 16.91
CA HIS A 101 -3.21 11.05 17.87
C HIS A 101 -1.69 11.22 17.96
N GLY A 102 -1.13 11.09 19.16
CA GLY A 102 0.33 11.08 19.33
C GLY A 102 0.95 9.82 18.72
N GLY A 103 2.10 9.95 18.04
CA GLY A 103 2.80 8.83 17.42
C GLY A 103 4.16 8.54 18.05
N VAL A 104 4.48 7.26 18.24
CA VAL A 104 5.83 6.79 18.61
C VAL A 104 6.36 5.83 17.57
N VAL A 105 7.64 5.98 17.19
CA VAL A 105 8.30 5.07 16.25
C VAL A 105 8.48 3.71 16.93
N VAL A 106 7.96 2.65 16.30
CA VAL A 106 8.16 1.25 16.74
C VAL A 106 9.39 0.65 16.08
N GLY A 107 9.61 0.96 14.80
CA GLY A 107 10.72 0.43 14.02
C GLY A 107 10.87 1.14 12.68
N ARG A 108 12.05 0.99 12.07
CA ARG A 108 12.42 1.59 10.79
C ARG A 108 13.28 0.61 10.00
N ASP A 109 13.08 0.60 8.68
CA ASP A 109 13.96 -0.02 7.70
C ASP A 109 14.33 1.04 6.64
N PRO A 110 15.44 1.77 6.84
CA PRO A 110 15.88 2.80 5.90
C PRO A 110 16.26 2.23 4.52
N ALA A 111 16.65 0.95 4.43
CA ALA A 111 17.05 0.34 3.16
C ALA A 111 15.85 0.11 2.24
N GLN A 112 14.66 -0.08 2.80
CA GLN A 112 13.39 -0.21 2.06
C GLN A 112 12.53 1.06 2.12
N ASP A 113 13.01 2.10 2.80
CA ASP A 113 12.28 3.34 3.08
C ASP A 113 10.93 3.09 3.77
N ILE A 114 10.90 2.20 4.77
CA ILE A 114 9.69 1.85 5.52
C ILE A 114 9.86 2.19 6.99
N ALA A 115 8.82 2.72 7.62
CA ALA A 115 8.75 2.92 9.06
C ALA A 115 7.39 2.53 9.62
N MET A 116 7.40 2.12 10.89
CA MET A 116 6.21 1.81 11.68
C MET A 116 6.08 2.82 12.82
N VAL A 117 4.92 3.44 12.94
CA VAL A 117 4.55 4.38 14.00
C VAL A 117 3.32 3.87 14.73
N ARG A 118 3.37 3.78 16.05
CA ARG A 118 2.25 3.40 16.91
C ARG A 118 1.54 4.64 17.43
N SER A 119 0.22 4.66 17.31
CA SER A 119 -0.62 5.62 18.02
C SER A 119 -0.57 5.39 19.53
N LEU A 120 -0.30 6.43 20.31
CA LEU A 120 -0.25 6.39 21.77
C LEU A 120 -1.65 6.25 22.39
N ASP A 121 -2.66 6.83 21.72
CA ASP A 121 -4.06 6.83 22.17
C ASP A 121 -4.89 5.75 21.45
N GLY A 122 -4.22 4.93 20.63
CA GLY A 122 -4.82 3.93 19.75
C GLY A 122 -5.42 4.54 18.48
N LEU A 123 -5.90 3.68 17.57
CA LEU A 123 -6.67 4.07 16.39
C LEU A 123 -7.92 3.20 16.31
N SER A 124 -9.10 3.82 16.31
CA SER A 124 -10.38 3.11 16.14
C SER A 124 -10.72 2.91 14.65
N VAL A 125 -9.72 2.49 13.88
CA VAL A 125 -9.80 2.34 12.43
C VAL A 125 -9.41 0.90 12.07
N ALA A 126 -10.18 0.28 11.18
CA ALA A 126 -9.88 -1.08 10.76
C ALA A 126 -8.59 -1.13 9.91
N PRO A 127 -7.72 -2.14 10.10
CA PRO A 127 -6.51 -2.29 9.30
C PRO A 127 -6.78 -2.44 7.81
N LEU A 128 -5.85 -1.97 6.99
CA LEU A 128 -5.85 -2.22 5.55
C LEU A 128 -5.45 -3.68 5.30
N PRO A 129 -6.33 -4.51 4.70
CA PRO A 129 -6.00 -5.90 4.39
C PRO A 129 -4.81 -5.96 3.45
N LEU A 130 -3.83 -6.79 3.81
CA LEU A 130 -2.68 -7.09 2.98
C LEU A 130 -2.98 -8.32 2.12
N ALA A 131 -2.57 -8.26 0.85
CA ALA A 131 -2.53 -9.44 0.01
C ALA A 131 -1.49 -10.42 0.58
N THR A 132 -1.87 -11.70 0.66
CA THR A 132 -0.98 -12.79 1.11
C THR A 132 -0.39 -13.57 -0.07
N ASP A 133 -0.99 -13.40 -1.24
CA ASP A 133 -0.53 -13.86 -2.52
C ASP A 133 0.45 -12.85 -3.14
N GLY A 134 1.42 -13.37 -3.90
CA GLY A 134 2.35 -12.52 -4.64
C GLY A 134 1.63 -11.66 -5.69
N PRO A 135 2.31 -10.63 -6.22
CA PRO A 135 1.73 -9.80 -7.27
C PRO A 135 1.25 -10.66 -8.45
N ALA A 136 0.12 -10.28 -9.04
CA ALA A 136 -0.47 -11.02 -10.14
C ALA A 136 0.54 -11.18 -11.30
N PRO A 137 0.53 -12.33 -12.00
CA PRO A 137 1.41 -12.56 -13.16
C PRO A 137 1.02 -11.72 -14.39
N HIS A 138 -0.04 -10.92 -14.29
CA HIS A 138 -0.61 -10.10 -15.34
C HIS A 138 -0.84 -8.67 -14.85
N PRO A 139 -0.90 -7.66 -15.74
CA PRO A 139 -1.20 -6.29 -15.34
C PRO A 139 -2.59 -6.19 -14.69
N GLU A 140 -2.62 -5.64 -13.49
CA GLU A 140 -3.85 -5.31 -12.76
C GLU A 140 -4.04 -3.80 -12.67
N GLN A 141 -5.29 -3.38 -12.48
CA GLN A 141 -5.59 -1.99 -12.16
C GLN A 141 -5.16 -1.72 -10.72
N VAL A 142 -4.39 -0.64 -10.53
CA VAL A 142 -3.92 -0.21 -9.21
C VAL A 142 -4.55 1.14 -8.87
N VAL A 143 -4.96 1.28 -7.62
CA VAL A 143 -5.36 2.57 -7.04
C VAL A 143 -4.26 3.01 -6.07
N VAL A 144 -3.79 4.23 -6.24
CA VAL A 144 -2.90 4.87 -5.26
C VAL A 144 -3.77 5.68 -4.30
N LEU A 145 -3.55 5.45 -3.00
CA LEU A 145 -4.26 6.11 -1.93
C LEU A 145 -3.30 7.04 -1.20
N ALA A 146 -3.70 8.30 -1.04
CA ALA A 146 -2.88 9.32 -0.38
C ALA A 146 -3.75 10.22 0.48
N SER A 147 -3.18 10.73 1.57
CA SER A 147 -3.81 11.83 2.31
C SER A 147 -3.70 13.12 1.50
N THR A 148 -4.79 13.88 1.40
CA THR A 148 -4.82 15.19 0.72
C THR A 148 -4.02 16.28 1.45
N THR A 149 -3.53 15.98 2.66
CA THR A 149 -2.73 16.90 3.47
C THR A 149 -1.23 16.55 3.42
N ALA A 150 -0.87 15.38 2.88
CA ALA A 150 0.52 15.03 2.61
C ALA A 150 1.05 15.85 1.42
N THR A 151 2.23 16.46 1.55
CA THR A 151 2.82 17.34 0.52
C THR A 151 4.16 16.82 0.06
#